data_AF-A0A2A2UYK6-F1
#
_entry.id   AF-A0A2A2UYK6-F1
#
_cell.length_a   1.000
_cell.length_b   1.000
_cell.length_c   1.000
_cell.angle_alpha   90.00
_cell.angle_beta   90.00
_cell.angle_gamma   90.00
#
_symmetry.space_group_name_H-M   'P 1'
#
loop_
_entity.id
_entity.type
_entity.pdbx_description
1 polymer ?
#
loop_
_entity_poly.entity_id
_entity_poly.type
_entity_poly.pdbx_seq_one_letter_code
_entity_poly.pdbx_strand_id
1 'polypeptide(L)'
;MKQLLPTIFLTALVACTPSEITKIEQELALAQQQRNLDAQLNALKSLNEYDHNKWQALYLETLNASTLLFDAHRAYENGNIVTAQIGAGQSKGINNSLQADTLLRALSIDYPLTELIDELVQLQTAKSKSEISFTRFFNHPPSKWNTIEINQKLHAINTKIKTITEQIETLQNTHRQSQSYQVVLVEAKRQRGLLVEQESIFLRHLQQQFSVLHQAQFTKIYQTVVEQLNNFDEPVVASMVRQDQNKLIEMMQHQSELLYNIDLMLKQTGSARHTEFEPFYLAYIQLLNKSKDYREYARQGKAALALFEHVGAPNNFYQQYQTLVSEPLALSDDLLAFARSQNESKFLYRKY
;
A
#
# COMPACT_ATOMS: atom_id res chain seq x y z
N MET A 1 28.62 51.02 77.77
CA MET A 1 27.82 49.79 77.55
C MET A 1 27.22 49.84 76.16
N LYS A 2 27.22 48.73 75.41
CA LYS A 2 26.41 48.40 74.20
C LYS A 2 26.51 49.40 73.01
N GLN A 3 27.09 49.04 71.84
CA GLN A 3 26.54 48.14 70.79
C GLN A 3 25.15 48.61 70.29
N LEU A 4 24.82 48.71 69.00
CA LEU A 4 25.50 48.33 67.73
C LEU A 4 25.68 49.61 66.84
N LEU A 5 25.89 49.66 65.50
CA LEU A 5 26.07 48.68 64.41
C LEU A 5 26.75 49.39 63.19
N PRO A 6 27.79 48.81 62.55
CA PRO A 6 28.07 49.10 61.13
C PRO A 6 28.19 47.79 60.33
N THR A 7 27.19 47.48 59.51
CA THR A 7 27.30 46.40 58.52
C THR A 7 26.47 46.72 57.28
N ILE A 8 27.13 47.32 56.28
CA ILE A 8 26.72 47.18 54.88
C ILE A 8 27.90 46.53 54.17
N PHE A 9 27.95 45.20 54.27
CA PHE A 9 28.78 44.37 53.42
C PHE A 9 28.13 44.35 52.02
N LEU A 10 28.55 45.26 51.14
CA LEU A 10 28.15 45.26 49.73
C LEU A 10 29.17 44.44 48.92
N THR A 11 29.23 43.13 49.18
CA THR A 11 29.83 42.17 48.24
C THR A 11 28.87 41.95 47.08
N ALA A 12 28.77 42.97 46.23
CA ALA A 12 28.17 42.84 44.90
C ALA A 12 29.15 42.08 43.99
N LEU A 13 29.22 40.76 44.16
CA LEU A 13 29.74 39.84 43.14
C LEU A 13 28.75 39.81 41.97
N VAL A 14 28.70 40.92 41.24
CA VAL A 14 28.16 40.94 39.88
C VAL A 14 29.16 40.16 39.05
N ALA A 15 28.84 38.91 38.76
CA ALA A 15 29.51 38.15 37.72
C ALA A 15 29.22 38.86 36.38
N CYS A 16 30.08 39.81 36.01
CA CYS A 16 30.09 40.35 34.66
C CYS A 16 30.39 39.18 33.72
N THR A 17 29.38 38.70 32.99
CA THR A 17 29.62 37.94 31.77
C THR A 17 30.47 38.81 30.85
N PRO A 18 31.66 38.38 30.41
CA PRO A 18 32.43 39.06 29.39
C PRO A 18 31.55 39.57 28.24
N SER A 19 31.75 40.83 27.84
CA SER A 19 30.96 41.50 26.79
C SER A 19 30.96 40.74 25.46
N GLU A 20 32.04 39.99 25.20
CA GLU A 20 32.19 39.09 24.06
C GLU A 20 31.16 37.95 24.05
N ILE A 21 30.81 37.39 25.21
CA ILE A 21 29.79 36.32 25.30
C ILE A 21 28.41 36.88 24.98
N THR A 22 28.07 38.05 25.55
CA THR A 22 26.79 38.71 25.29
C THR A 22 26.64 39.08 23.81
N LYS A 23 27.75 39.39 23.11
CA LYS A 23 27.78 39.54 21.65
C LYS A 23 27.51 38.21 20.93
N ILE A 24 28.13 37.11 21.35
CA ILE A 24 27.91 35.79 20.74
C ILE A 24 26.48 35.26 21.02
N GLU A 25 25.90 35.52 22.20
CA GLU A 25 24.49 35.22 22.51
C GLU A 25 23.53 36.03 21.60
N GLN A 26 23.85 37.28 21.28
CA GLN A 26 23.11 38.08 20.29
C GLN A 26 23.29 37.56 18.85
N GLU A 27 24.49 37.11 18.48
CA GLU A 27 24.77 36.48 17.18
C GLU A 27 23.99 35.17 17.02
N LEU A 28 23.90 34.35 18.08
CA LEU A 28 23.05 33.15 18.11
C LEU A 28 21.57 33.51 17.93
N ALA A 29 21.05 34.48 18.68
CA ALA A 29 19.65 34.90 18.58
C ALA A 29 19.30 35.40 17.16
N LEU A 30 20.20 36.17 16.53
CA LEU A 30 20.06 36.61 15.15
C LEU A 30 20.10 35.43 14.16
N ALA A 31 21.02 34.49 14.36
CA ALA A 31 21.15 33.31 13.51
C ALA A 31 19.92 32.36 13.61
N GLN A 32 19.32 32.26 14.81
CA GLN A 32 18.05 31.56 15.04
C GLN A 32 16.89 32.28 14.34
N GLN A 33 16.79 33.61 14.46
CA GLN A 33 15.77 34.41 13.79
C GLN A 33 15.87 34.30 12.25
N GLN A 34 17.09 34.30 11.71
CA GLN A 34 17.37 34.10 10.29
C GLN A 34 17.26 32.63 9.85
N ARG A 35 17.06 31.68 10.78
CA ARG A 35 17.06 30.23 10.56
C ARG A 35 18.32 29.73 9.85
N ASN A 36 19.46 30.39 10.08
CA ASN A 36 20.74 30.09 9.45
C ASN A 36 21.51 29.06 10.29
N LEU A 37 21.58 27.81 9.81
CA LEU A 37 22.17 26.70 10.56
C LEU A 37 23.67 26.88 10.85
N ASP A 38 24.44 27.31 9.86
CA ASP A 38 25.90 27.45 9.97
C ASP A 38 26.29 28.57 10.95
N ALA A 39 25.53 29.68 10.94
CA ALA A 39 25.72 30.76 11.89
C ALA A 39 25.33 30.34 13.32
N GLN A 40 24.25 29.56 13.50
CA GLN A 40 23.87 29.00 14.79
C GLN A 40 24.95 28.05 15.32
N LEU A 41 25.46 27.14 14.48
CA LEU A 41 26.51 26.20 14.86
C LEU A 41 27.80 26.91 15.31
N ASN A 42 28.24 27.92 14.56
CA ASN A 42 29.44 28.68 14.89
C ASN A 42 29.29 29.46 16.21
N ALA A 43 28.15 30.10 16.45
CA ALA A 43 27.89 30.80 17.71
C ALA A 43 27.81 29.82 18.89
N LEU A 44 27.10 28.69 18.72
CA LEU A 44 26.99 27.64 19.76
C LEU A 44 28.31 26.97 20.08
N LYS A 45 29.21 26.79 19.10
CA LYS A 45 30.56 26.28 19.34
C LYS A 45 31.32 27.18 20.31
N SER A 46 31.39 28.48 20.03
CA SER A 46 32.07 29.47 20.87
C SER A 46 31.44 29.59 22.26
N LEU A 47 30.10 29.49 22.36
CA LEU A 47 29.40 29.48 23.64
C LEU A 47 29.68 28.21 24.47
N ASN A 48 29.76 27.05 23.83
CA ASN A 48 30.12 25.77 24.46
C ASN A 48 31.60 25.69 24.88
N GLU A 49 32.51 26.38 24.17
CA GLU A 49 33.90 26.55 24.59
C GLU A 49 34.03 27.43 25.85
N TYR A 50 33.08 28.34 26.09
CA TYR A 50 33.04 29.18 27.29
C TYR A 50 32.32 28.52 28.49
N ASP A 51 31.09 28.03 28.29
CA ASP A 51 30.28 27.35 29.32
C ASP A 51 29.69 26.07 28.75
N HIS A 52 30.47 25.01 28.84
CA HIS A 52 30.13 23.68 28.37
C HIS A 52 28.80 23.18 28.97
N ASN A 53 28.61 23.33 30.28
CA ASN A 53 27.45 22.79 30.98
C ASN A 53 26.13 23.45 30.54
N LYS A 54 26.17 24.74 30.17
CA LYS A 54 25.00 25.47 29.66
C LYS A 54 24.68 25.14 28.20
N TRP A 55 25.69 24.96 27.35
CA TRP A 55 25.51 24.99 25.89
C TRP A 55 25.77 23.67 25.16
N GLN A 56 26.40 22.68 25.78
CA GLN A 56 26.80 21.42 25.14
C GLN A 56 25.65 20.72 24.41
N ALA A 57 24.49 20.57 25.06
CA ALA A 57 23.35 19.85 24.47
C ALA A 57 22.89 20.49 23.15
N LEU A 58 22.62 21.80 23.17
CA LEU A 58 22.16 22.55 22.00
C LEU A 58 23.24 22.65 20.90
N TYR A 59 24.51 22.72 21.28
CA TYR A 59 25.64 22.63 20.34
C TYR A 59 25.68 21.27 19.64
N LEU A 60 25.56 20.15 20.39
CA LEU A 60 25.58 18.80 19.82
C LEU A 60 24.36 18.53 18.93
N GLU A 61 23.17 18.98 19.31
CA GLU A 61 21.97 18.91 18.46
C GLU A 61 22.15 19.68 17.15
N THR A 62 22.67 20.91 17.22
CA THR A 62 22.90 21.75 16.04
C THR A 62 24.02 21.20 15.15
N LEU A 63 25.07 20.62 15.74
CA LEU A 63 26.15 19.94 15.03
C LEU A 63 25.63 18.70 14.28
N ASN A 64 24.75 17.91 14.92
CA ASN A 64 24.10 16.77 14.29
C ASN A 64 23.22 17.22 13.11
N ALA A 65 22.38 18.24 13.30
CA ALA A 65 21.56 18.81 12.23
C ALA A 65 22.40 19.32 11.05
N SER A 66 23.54 19.97 11.31
CA SER A 66 24.47 20.43 10.26
C SER A 66 25.13 19.26 9.52
N THR A 67 25.57 18.23 10.25
CA THR A 67 26.16 17.01 9.66
C THR A 67 25.17 16.30 8.75
N LEU A 68 23.94 16.08 9.22
CA LEU A 68 22.85 15.47 8.44
C LEU A 68 22.53 16.27 7.17
N LEU A 69 22.55 17.60 7.24
CA LEU A 69 22.29 18.44 6.07
C LEU A 69 23.43 18.41 5.06
N PHE A 70 24.68 18.38 5.52
CA PHE A 70 25.85 18.27 4.66
C PHE A 70 25.89 16.93 3.91
N ASP A 71 25.62 15.83 4.60
CA ASP A 71 25.52 14.51 3.97
C ASP A 71 24.30 14.42 3.04
N ALA A 72 23.18 15.08 3.36
CA ALA A 72 22.02 15.20 2.47
C ALA A 72 22.33 15.98 1.19
N HIS A 73 23.09 17.08 1.26
CA HIS A 73 23.58 17.80 0.08
C HIS A 73 24.48 16.91 -0.79
N ARG A 74 25.45 16.20 -0.18
CA ARG A 74 26.30 15.25 -0.91
C ARG A 74 25.48 14.13 -1.55
N ALA A 75 24.45 13.62 -0.87
CA ALA A 75 23.55 12.62 -1.44
C ALA A 75 22.75 13.16 -2.64
N TYR A 76 22.29 14.41 -2.57
CA TYR A 76 21.58 15.08 -3.67
C TYR A 76 22.47 15.27 -4.91
N GLU A 77 23.71 15.75 -4.71
CA GLU A 77 24.71 15.90 -5.79
C GLU A 77 25.03 14.57 -6.47
N ASN A 78 25.07 13.48 -5.71
CA ASN A 78 25.25 12.11 -6.22
C ASN A 78 23.96 11.46 -6.77
N GLY A 79 22.85 12.19 -6.87
CA GLY A 79 21.58 11.66 -7.40
C GLY A 79 20.86 10.65 -6.48
N ASN A 80 21.23 10.58 -5.21
CA ASN A 80 20.56 9.77 -4.19
C ASN A 80 19.48 10.60 -3.46
N ILE A 81 18.37 10.84 -4.18
CA ILE A 81 17.25 11.66 -3.73
C ILE A 81 16.60 11.12 -2.45
N VAL A 82 16.53 9.78 -2.27
CA VAL A 82 15.96 9.17 -1.06
C VAL A 82 16.77 9.53 0.19
N THR A 83 18.08 9.30 0.18
CA THR A 83 18.96 9.63 1.32
C THR A 83 19.02 11.14 1.55
N ALA A 84 19.03 11.94 0.48
CA ALA A 84 18.99 13.40 0.58
C ALA A 84 17.72 13.92 1.26
N GLN A 85 16.54 13.38 0.89
CA GLN A 85 15.25 13.77 1.48
C GLN A 85 15.18 13.38 2.97
N ILE A 86 15.62 12.18 3.32
CA ILE A 86 15.66 11.70 4.71
C ILE A 86 16.57 12.60 5.56
N GLY A 87 17.81 12.81 5.13
CA GLY A 87 18.79 13.62 5.89
C GLY A 87 18.37 15.09 6.02
N ALA A 88 17.81 15.68 4.96
CA ALA A 88 17.30 17.05 4.99
C ALA A 88 16.09 17.19 5.93
N GLY A 89 15.17 16.22 5.94
CA GLY A 89 14.04 16.17 6.86
C GLY A 89 14.47 15.99 8.32
N GLN A 90 15.36 15.03 8.59
CA GLN A 90 15.91 14.80 9.94
C GLN A 90 16.67 16.02 10.46
N SER A 91 17.49 16.66 9.61
CA SER A 91 18.15 17.93 9.93
C SER A 91 17.14 19.00 10.33
N LYS A 92 16.08 19.19 9.52
CA LYS A 92 15.00 20.16 9.79
C LYS A 92 14.25 19.87 11.09
N GLY A 93 13.98 18.59 11.38
CA GLY A 93 13.29 18.16 12.59
C GLY A 93 14.08 18.45 13.88
N ILE A 94 15.41 18.44 13.80
CA ILE A 94 16.31 18.81 14.91
C ILE A 94 16.50 20.34 14.96
N ASN A 95 16.82 20.98 13.82
CA ASN A 95 16.99 22.42 13.70
C ASN A 95 16.24 22.93 12.47
N ASN A 96 15.19 23.72 12.70
CA ASN A 96 14.29 24.23 11.67
C ASN A 96 14.95 25.31 10.79
N SER A 97 15.95 24.93 9.98
CA SER A 97 16.79 25.82 9.18
C SER A 97 16.23 26.14 7.80
N LEU A 98 16.61 27.30 7.26
CA LEU A 98 16.29 27.70 5.89
C LEU A 98 17.07 26.89 4.85
N GLN A 99 18.30 26.47 5.18
CA GLN A 99 19.10 25.60 4.32
C GLN A 99 18.38 24.25 4.08
N ALA A 100 17.86 23.60 5.14
CA ALA A 100 17.12 22.35 5.02
C ALA A 100 15.81 22.51 4.22
N ASP A 101 15.03 23.57 4.47
CA ASP A 101 13.86 23.90 3.64
C ASP A 101 14.23 24.05 2.15
N THR A 102 15.39 24.65 1.85
CA THR A 102 15.85 24.89 0.47
C THR A 102 16.24 23.60 -0.24
N LEU A 103 16.89 22.67 0.46
CA LEU A 103 17.20 21.34 -0.10
C LEU A 103 15.91 20.52 -0.31
N LEU A 104 14.99 20.52 0.65
CA LEU A 104 13.67 19.87 0.52
C LEU A 104 12.83 20.47 -0.64
N ARG A 105 13.04 21.73 -1.01
CA ARG A 105 12.45 22.35 -2.22
C ARG A 105 13.00 21.73 -3.49
N ALA A 106 14.32 21.64 -3.61
CA ALA A 106 14.97 21.07 -4.79
C ALA A 106 14.59 19.59 -5.00
N LEU A 107 14.44 18.83 -3.91
CA LEU A 107 14.12 17.40 -3.93
C LEU A 107 12.67 17.08 -4.33
N SER A 108 11.71 17.99 -4.07
CA SER A 108 10.29 17.80 -4.40
C SER A 108 9.94 17.71 -5.89
N ILE A 109 10.93 17.84 -6.79
CA ILE A 109 10.77 17.74 -8.25
C ILE A 109 10.60 16.28 -8.71
N ASP A 110 11.09 15.29 -7.93
CA ASP A 110 10.89 13.86 -8.25
C ASP A 110 9.53 13.35 -7.75
N TYR A 111 8.49 13.86 -8.41
CA TYR A 111 7.10 13.59 -8.11
C TYR A 111 6.72 12.09 -8.25
N PRO A 112 7.11 11.34 -9.31
CA PRO A 112 6.75 9.93 -9.46
C PRO A 112 7.34 9.02 -8.36
N LEU A 113 8.56 9.30 -7.90
CA LEU A 113 9.15 8.54 -6.78
C LEU A 113 8.40 8.80 -5.48
N THR A 114 8.01 10.06 -5.28
CA THR A 114 7.27 10.49 -4.09
C THR A 114 5.88 9.87 -4.04
N GLU A 115 5.14 9.88 -5.16
CA GLU A 115 3.83 9.22 -5.25
C GLU A 115 3.92 7.71 -5.04
N LEU A 116 4.96 7.05 -5.55
CA LEU A 116 5.17 5.62 -5.31
C LEU A 116 5.39 5.33 -3.83
N ILE A 117 6.27 6.08 -3.15
CA ILE A 117 6.54 5.85 -1.72
C ILE A 117 5.31 6.18 -0.86
N ASP A 118 4.55 7.23 -1.20
CA ASP A 118 3.26 7.53 -0.55
C ASP A 118 2.27 6.37 -0.70
N GLU A 119 2.15 5.78 -1.89
CA GLU A 119 1.27 4.64 -2.18
C GLU A 119 1.69 3.38 -1.38
N LEU A 120 2.99 3.06 -1.39
CA LEU A 120 3.53 1.97 -0.58
C LEU A 120 3.27 2.15 0.92
N VAL A 121 3.33 3.39 1.43
CA VAL A 121 3.00 3.72 2.84
C VAL A 121 1.50 3.62 3.10
N GLN A 122 0.64 4.03 2.16
CA GLN A 122 -0.80 3.89 2.28
C GLN A 122 -1.23 2.42 2.44
N LEU A 123 -0.63 1.50 1.69
CA LEU A 123 -0.82 0.06 1.86
C LEU A 123 -0.52 -0.44 3.29
N GLN A 124 0.34 0.27 4.05
CA GLN A 124 0.66 -0.12 5.42
C GLN A 124 -0.38 0.28 6.46
N THR A 125 -1.28 1.21 6.10
CA THR A 125 -2.29 1.72 7.02
C THR A 125 -3.33 0.66 7.38
N ALA A 126 -3.83 0.69 8.61
CA ALA A 126 -4.91 -0.20 9.06
C ALA A 126 -6.18 -0.05 8.19
N LYS A 127 -6.44 1.15 7.67
CA LYS A 127 -7.53 1.40 6.72
C LYS A 127 -7.32 0.60 5.43
N SER A 128 -6.18 0.77 4.76
CA SER A 128 -5.92 0.07 3.49
C SER A 128 -5.89 -1.46 3.68
N LYS A 129 -5.25 -1.95 4.74
CA LYS A 129 -5.23 -3.38 5.09
C LYS A 129 -6.63 -3.96 5.32
N SER A 130 -7.53 -3.20 5.95
CA SER A 130 -8.95 -3.59 6.08
C SER A 130 -9.70 -3.55 4.75
N GLU A 131 -9.46 -2.50 3.95
CA GLU A 131 -10.05 -2.28 2.63
C GLU A 131 -9.72 -3.44 1.67
N ILE A 132 -8.46 -3.86 1.57
CA ILE A 132 -8.03 -4.94 0.67
C ILE A 132 -8.18 -6.35 1.24
N SER A 133 -8.59 -6.54 2.50
CA SER A 133 -8.65 -7.89 3.10
C SER A 133 -9.93 -8.67 2.76
N PHE A 134 -9.78 -9.93 2.36
CA PHE A 134 -10.82 -10.93 2.14
C PHE A 134 -11.00 -11.93 3.30
N THR A 135 -10.26 -11.85 4.41
CA THR A 135 -10.19 -12.91 5.46
C THR A 135 -11.55 -13.44 5.90
N ARG A 136 -12.56 -12.57 6.01
CA ARG A 136 -13.93 -12.94 6.43
C ARG A 136 -14.66 -13.89 5.46
N PHE A 137 -14.36 -13.85 4.16
CA PHE A 137 -15.07 -14.64 3.15
C PHE A 137 -14.66 -16.10 3.20
N PHE A 138 -13.40 -16.40 3.51
CA PHE A 138 -12.92 -17.77 3.76
C PHE A 138 -13.60 -18.46 4.95
N ASN A 139 -14.17 -17.69 5.88
CA ASN A 139 -14.85 -18.21 7.07
C ASN A 139 -16.36 -18.41 6.88
N HIS A 140 -16.92 -18.12 5.70
CA HIS A 140 -18.35 -18.15 5.42
C HIS A 140 -18.64 -18.82 4.06
N PRO A 141 -19.77 -19.54 3.89
CA PRO A 141 -20.16 -20.09 2.59
C PRO A 141 -20.54 -18.97 1.59
N PRO A 142 -20.40 -19.19 0.27
CA PRO A 142 -20.73 -18.20 -0.76
C PRO A 142 -22.13 -17.59 -0.67
N SER A 143 -23.12 -18.34 -0.16
CA SER A 143 -24.49 -17.85 0.07
C SER A 143 -24.61 -16.73 1.12
N LYS A 144 -23.57 -16.46 1.90
CA LYS A 144 -23.48 -15.34 2.85
C LYS A 144 -22.57 -14.20 2.36
N TRP A 145 -22.00 -14.31 1.16
CA TRP A 145 -21.07 -13.32 0.66
C TRP A 145 -21.81 -12.12 0.07
N ASN A 146 -21.39 -10.91 0.47
CA ASN A 146 -21.91 -9.68 -0.09
C ASN A 146 -21.15 -9.33 -1.39
N THR A 147 -21.84 -9.43 -2.53
CA THR A 147 -21.31 -9.15 -3.87
C THR A 147 -20.75 -7.73 -4.01
N ILE A 148 -21.43 -6.73 -3.45
CA ILE A 148 -20.99 -5.32 -3.52
C ILE A 148 -19.64 -5.18 -2.82
N GLU A 149 -19.49 -5.78 -1.64
CA GLU A 149 -18.24 -5.69 -0.90
C GLU A 149 -17.11 -6.49 -1.55
N ILE A 150 -17.37 -7.68 -2.13
CA ILE A 150 -16.34 -8.39 -2.90
C ILE A 150 -15.86 -7.54 -4.07
N ASN A 151 -16.78 -6.94 -4.83
CA ASN A 151 -16.43 -6.07 -5.96
C ASN A 151 -15.65 -4.83 -5.52
N GLN A 152 -16.03 -4.17 -4.43
CA GLN A 152 -15.28 -3.04 -3.87
C GLN A 152 -13.85 -3.42 -3.51
N LYS A 153 -13.66 -4.59 -2.87
CA LYS A 153 -12.35 -5.09 -2.42
C LYS A 153 -11.44 -5.50 -3.58
N LEU A 154 -11.98 -6.22 -4.56
CA LEU A 154 -11.27 -6.56 -5.80
C LEU A 154 -10.92 -5.30 -6.62
N HIS A 155 -11.84 -4.32 -6.70
CA HIS A 155 -11.58 -3.06 -7.38
C HIS A 155 -10.47 -2.26 -6.69
N ALA A 156 -10.46 -2.20 -5.35
CA ALA A 156 -9.40 -1.55 -4.58
C ALA A 156 -8.03 -2.20 -4.85
N ILE A 157 -7.95 -3.54 -4.83
CA ILE A 157 -6.71 -4.27 -5.15
C ILE A 157 -6.24 -4.01 -6.58
N ASN A 158 -7.11 -4.14 -7.58
CA ASN A 158 -6.75 -3.89 -8.98
C ASN A 158 -6.30 -2.45 -9.21
N THR A 159 -6.94 -1.48 -8.57
CA THR A 159 -6.53 -0.07 -8.61
C THR A 159 -5.11 0.09 -8.06
N LYS A 160 -4.81 -0.50 -6.88
CA LYS A 160 -3.47 -0.44 -6.28
C LYS A 160 -2.40 -1.13 -7.14
N ILE A 161 -2.70 -2.30 -7.70
CA ILE A 161 -1.81 -3.02 -8.63
C ILE A 161 -1.50 -2.16 -9.86
N LYS A 162 -2.52 -1.51 -10.43
CA LYS A 162 -2.40 -0.64 -11.60
C LYS A 162 -1.55 0.61 -11.29
N THR A 163 -1.90 1.37 -10.25
CA THR A 163 -1.16 2.57 -9.83
C THR A 163 0.32 2.28 -9.59
N ILE A 164 0.64 1.21 -8.85
CA ILE A 164 2.04 0.83 -8.58
C ILE A 164 2.75 0.42 -9.87
N THR A 165 2.07 -0.23 -10.82
CA THR A 165 2.66 -0.61 -12.12
C THR A 165 2.98 0.61 -12.97
N GLU A 166 2.04 1.54 -13.12
CA GLU A 166 2.22 2.80 -13.88
C GLU A 166 3.36 3.66 -13.28
N GLN A 167 3.46 3.71 -11.94
CA GLN A 167 4.54 4.41 -11.24
C GLN A 167 5.91 3.73 -11.44
N ILE A 168 5.98 2.40 -11.36
CA ILE A 168 7.22 1.64 -11.65
C ILE A 168 7.66 1.91 -13.10
N GLU A 169 6.76 1.83 -14.07
CA GLU A 169 7.09 2.05 -15.49
C GLU A 169 7.56 3.49 -15.74
N THR A 170 6.92 4.48 -15.12
CA THR A 170 7.35 5.89 -15.17
C THR A 170 8.79 6.06 -14.64
N LEU A 171 9.11 5.43 -13.51
CA LEU A 171 10.43 5.50 -12.85
C LEU A 171 11.52 4.67 -13.54
N GLN A 172 11.16 3.62 -14.29
CA GLN A 172 12.16 2.86 -15.06
C GLN A 172 12.66 3.64 -16.28
N ASN A 173 11.89 4.62 -16.77
CA ASN A 173 12.23 5.45 -17.92
C ASN A 173 13.06 6.70 -17.58
N THR A 174 13.25 7.05 -16.30
CA THR A 174 14.10 8.19 -15.88
C THR A 174 15.56 7.79 -15.69
N HIS A 175 16.47 8.62 -16.21
CA HIS A 175 17.93 8.37 -16.20
C HIS A 175 18.64 8.50 -14.83
N ARG A 176 17.91 8.60 -13.71
CA ARG A 176 18.48 8.82 -12.35
C ARG A 176 18.25 7.61 -11.43
N GLN A 177 18.78 6.45 -11.80
CA GLN A 177 18.63 5.22 -11.03
C GLN A 177 19.81 5.01 -10.07
N SER A 178 19.80 5.68 -8.91
CA SER A 178 20.72 5.37 -7.81
C SER A 178 20.27 4.13 -7.03
N GLN A 179 21.16 3.56 -6.19
CA GLN A 179 20.89 2.32 -5.44
C GLN A 179 19.59 2.40 -4.62
N SER A 180 19.30 3.55 -4.01
CA SER A 180 18.08 3.77 -3.23
C SER A 180 16.79 3.74 -4.07
N TYR A 181 16.83 4.17 -5.34
CA TYR A 181 15.69 4.01 -6.25
C TYR A 181 15.44 2.53 -6.53
N GLN A 182 16.50 1.74 -6.71
CA GLN A 182 16.35 0.30 -6.93
C GLN A 182 15.75 -0.40 -5.71
N VAL A 183 16.08 0.02 -4.48
CA VAL A 183 15.41 -0.47 -3.25
C VAL A 183 13.91 -0.16 -3.27
N VAL A 184 13.51 1.07 -3.61
CA VAL A 184 12.09 1.46 -3.73
C VAL A 184 11.38 0.62 -4.81
N LEU A 185 12.00 0.44 -5.98
CA LEU A 185 11.43 -0.32 -7.10
C LEU A 185 11.33 -1.83 -6.79
N VAL A 186 12.29 -2.40 -6.07
CA VAL A 186 12.24 -3.80 -5.61
C VAL A 186 11.10 -4.00 -4.63
N GLU A 187 10.96 -3.12 -3.63
CA GLU A 187 9.87 -3.21 -2.65
C GLU A 187 8.50 -2.97 -3.31
N ALA A 188 8.39 -2.01 -4.23
CA ALA A 188 7.17 -1.81 -5.01
C ALA A 188 6.77 -3.05 -5.82
N LYS A 189 7.73 -3.70 -6.48
CA LYS A 189 7.51 -4.96 -7.23
C LYS A 189 7.07 -6.09 -6.30
N ARG A 190 7.66 -6.20 -5.10
CA ARG A 190 7.26 -7.18 -4.06
C ARG A 190 5.83 -6.95 -3.59
N GLN A 191 5.52 -5.73 -3.14
CA GLN A 191 4.19 -5.33 -2.65
C GLN A 191 3.10 -5.57 -3.70
N ARG A 192 3.34 -5.16 -4.95
CA ARG A 192 2.46 -5.46 -6.09
C ARG A 192 2.29 -6.97 -6.31
N GLY A 193 3.36 -7.75 -6.20
CA GLY A 193 3.33 -9.21 -6.32
C GLY A 193 2.41 -9.85 -5.27
N LEU A 194 2.54 -9.43 -4.01
CA LEU A 194 1.69 -9.89 -2.91
C LEU A 194 0.21 -9.55 -3.16
N LEU A 195 -0.12 -8.35 -3.67
CA LEU A 195 -1.50 -7.99 -4.03
C LEU A 195 -2.07 -8.88 -5.16
N VAL A 196 -1.28 -9.18 -6.20
CA VAL A 196 -1.67 -10.07 -7.30
C VAL A 196 -1.92 -11.51 -6.81
N GLU A 197 -1.07 -12.00 -5.92
CA GLU A 197 -1.23 -13.33 -5.33
C GLU A 197 -2.44 -13.41 -4.39
N GLN A 198 -2.70 -12.33 -3.64
CA GLN A 198 -3.87 -12.20 -2.75
C GLN A 198 -5.18 -12.28 -3.54
N GLU A 199 -5.26 -11.56 -4.68
CA GLU A 199 -6.38 -11.65 -5.61
C GLU A 199 -6.51 -13.07 -6.18
N SER A 200 -5.42 -13.66 -6.66
CA SER A 200 -5.42 -14.99 -7.29
C SER A 200 -5.90 -16.08 -6.33
N ILE A 201 -5.41 -16.09 -5.08
CA ILE A 201 -5.82 -17.07 -4.06
C ILE A 201 -7.31 -16.91 -3.72
N PHE A 202 -7.81 -15.67 -3.59
CA PHE A 202 -9.22 -15.42 -3.33
C PHE A 202 -10.12 -15.89 -4.49
N LEU A 203 -9.76 -15.56 -5.73
CA LEU A 203 -10.53 -16.00 -6.91
C LEU A 203 -10.54 -17.53 -7.05
N ARG A 204 -9.40 -18.20 -6.85
CA ARG A 204 -9.32 -19.67 -6.87
C ARG A 204 -10.12 -20.32 -5.75
N HIS A 205 -10.10 -19.75 -4.55
CA HIS A 205 -10.95 -20.20 -3.44
C HIS A 205 -12.44 -20.07 -3.78
N LEU A 206 -12.86 -18.96 -4.37
CA LEU A 206 -14.23 -18.77 -4.85
C LEU A 206 -14.61 -19.84 -5.89
N GLN A 207 -13.76 -20.06 -6.90
CA GLN A 207 -14.00 -21.07 -7.94
C GLN A 207 -14.14 -22.47 -7.33
N GLN A 208 -13.30 -22.82 -6.35
CA GLN A 208 -13.38 -24.08 -5.59
C GLN A 208 -14.68 -24.17 -4.78
N GLN A 209 -15.06 -23.14 -4.01
CA GLN A 209 -16.28 -23.15 -3.20
C GLN A 209 -17.52 -23.37 -4.05
N PHE A 210 -17.60 -22.68 -5.20
CA PHE A 210 -18.68 -22.87 -6.17
C PHE A 210 -18.67 -24.25 -6.81
N SER A 211 -17.48 -24.80 -7.09
CA SER A 211 -17.35 -26.16 -7.62
C SER A 211 -17.90 -27.18 -6.63
N VAL A 212 -17.41 -27.17 -5.38
CA VAL A 212 -17.86 -28.07 -4.31
C VAL A 212 -19.36 -27.94 -4.04
N LEU A 213 -19.92 -26.72 -4.12
CA LEU A 213 -21.34 -26.47 -3.83
C LEU A 213 -22.29 -26.90 -4.95
N HIS A 214 -21.84 -26.92 -6.22
CA HIS A 214 -22.72 -27.05 -7.39
C HIS A 214 -22.41 -28.22 -8.33
N GLN A 215 -21.24 -28.87 -8.22
CA GLN A 215 -20.81 -29.95 -9.12
C GLN A 215 -21.82 -31.10 -9.17
N ALA A 216 -22.35 -31.56 -8.02
CA ALA A 216 -23.29 -32.68 -7.98
C ALA A 216 -24.61 -32.38 -8.75
N GLN A 217 -25.10 -31.15 -8.64
CA GLN A 217 -26.30 -30.67 -9.31
C GLN A 217 -26.08 -30.52 -10.81
N PHE A 218 -24.95 -29.96 -11.23
CA PHE A 218 -24.59 -29.85 -12.64
C PHE A 218 -24.38 -31.23 -13.28
N THR A 219 -23.69 -32.16 -12.60
CA THR A 219 -23.53 -33.54 -13.06
C THR A 219 -24.88 -34.22 -13.26
N LYS A 220 -25.82 -34.07 -12.32
CA LYS A 220 -27.17 -34.65 -12.44
C LYS A 220 -27.93 -34.10 -13.65
N ILE A 221 -27.93 -32.78 -13.86
CA ILE A 221 -28.61 -32.17 -15.02
C ILE A 221 -27.97 -32.64 -16.32
N TYR A 222 -26.64 -32.61 -16.40
CA TYR A 222 -25.90 -33.06 -17.58
C TYR A 222 -26.21 -34.52 -17.93
N GLN A 223 -26.16 -35.43 -16.94
CA GLN A 223 -26.51 -36.84 -17.12
C GLN A 223 -27.96 -36.98 -17.62
N THR A 224 -28.90 -36.26 -17.01
CA THR A 224 -30.30 -36.24 -17.45
C THR A 224 -30.41 -35.79 -18.90
N VAL A 225 -29.76 -34.68 -19.31
CA VAL A 225 -29.79 -34.20 -20.70
C VAL A 225 -29.26 -35.26 -21.67
N VAL A 226 -28.10 -35.85 -21.38
CA VAL A 226 -27.48 -36.88 -22.23
C VAL A 226 -28.36 -38.12 -22.34
N GLU A 227 -28.92 -38.60 -21.23
CA GLU A 227 -29.86 -39.72 -21.21
C GLU A 227 -31.12 -39.43 -22.01
N GLN A 228 -31.72 -38.24 -21.87
CA GLN A 228 -32.92 -37.89 -22.63
C GLN A 228 -32.63 -37.73 -24.13
N LEU A 229 -31.49 -37.14 -24.54
CA LEU A 229 -31.07 -37.03 -25.94
C LEU A 229 -30.78 -38.38 -26.62
N ASN A 230 -30.41 -39.41 -25.85
CA ASN A 230 -30.23 -40.76 -26.37
C ASN A 230 -31.56 -41.49 -26.64
N ASN A 231 -32.66 -41.04 -26.01
CA ASN A 231 -33.96 -41.72 -26.02
C ASN A 231 -35.07 -40.95 -26.76
N PHE A 232 -34.94 -39.63 -26.92
CA PHE A 232 -35.98 -38.76 -27.47
C PHE A 232 -35.42 -37.68 -28.40
N ASP A 233 -36.28 -37.21 -29.32
CA ASP A 233 -35.97 -36.05 -30.14
C ASP A 233 -35.82 -34.78 -29.30
N GLU A 234 -34.91 -33.92 -29.75
CA GLU A 234 -34.46 -32.73 -29.05
C GLU A 234 -35.57 -31.74 -28.61
N PRO A 235 -36.67 -31.51 -29.38
CA PRO A 235 -37.80 -30.71 -28.90
C PRO A 235 -38.53 -31.32 -27.69
N VAL A 236 -38.53 -32.65 -27.57
CA VAL A 236 -39.14 -33.39 -26.45
C VAL A 236 -38.23 -33.26 -25.22
N VAL A 237 -36.92 -33.47 -25.39
CA VAL A 237 -35.92 -33.27 -24.33
C VAL A 237 -35.99 -31.84 -23.77
N ALA A 238 -36.10 -30.84 -24.65
CA ALA A 238 -36.19 -29.44 -24.28
C ALA A 238 -37.46 -29.08 -23.47
N SER A 239 -38.51 -29.90 -23.53
CA SER A 239 -39.71 -29.75 -22.70
C SER A 239 -39.55 -30.42 -21.33
N MET A 240 -38.92 -31.60 -21.28
CA MET A 240 -38.70 -32.38 -20.06
C MET A 240 -37.66 -31.74 -19.13
N VAL A 241 -36.49 -31.34 -19.66
CA VAL A 241 -35.36 -30.84 -18.85
C VAL A 241 -35.61 -29.43 -18.31
N ARG A 242 -36.37 -28.61 -19.03
CA ARG A 242 -36.55 -27.19 -18.75
C ARG A 242 -37.13 -26.89 -17.37
N GLN A 243 -38.01 -27.75 -16.84
CA GLN A 243 -38.60 -27.52 -15.52
C GLN A 243 -37.56 -27.66 -14.40
N ASP A 244 -36.65 -28.64 -14.47
CA ASP A 244 -35.64 -28.85 -13.45
C ASP A 244 -34.48 -27.85 -13.58
N GLN A 245 -34.11 -27.44 -14.80
CA GLN A 245 -33.21 -26.31 -15.02
C GLN A 245 -33.78 -25.00 -14.48
N ASN A 246 -35.10 -24.73 -14.64
CA ASN A 246 -35.74 -23.53 -14.07
C ASN A 246 -35.55 -23.48 -12.54
N LYS A 247 -35.89 -24.57 -11.83
CA LYS A 247 -35.71 -24.65 -10.38
C LYS A 247 -34.25 -24.43 -9.97
N LEU A 248 -33.31 -24.99 -10.74
CA LEU A 248 -31.89 -24.83 -10.43
C LEU A 248 -31.42 -23.37 -10.60
N ILE A 249 -31.84 -22.70 -11.67
CA ILE A 249 -31.56 -21.29 -11.92
C ILE A 249 -32.12 -20.42 -10.79
N GLU A 250 -33.37 -20.65 -10.38
CA GLU A 250 -34.00 -19.94 -9.26
C GLU A 250 -33.22 -20.15 -7.95
N MET A 251 -32.81 -21.39 -7.66
CA MET A 251 -32.02 -21.73 -6.46
C MET A 251 -30.58 -21.18 -6.48
N MET A 252 -30.01 -20.90 -7.66
CA MET A 252 -28.62 -20.48 -7.84
C MET A 252 -28.48 -19.04 -8.36
N GLN A 253 -29.57 -18.27 -8.42
CA GLN A 253 -29.58 -16.95 -9.04
C GLN A 253 -28.54 -16.02 -8.41
N HIS A 254 -28.54 -15.86 -7.09
CA HIS A 254 -27.59 -14.99 -6.38
C HIS A 254 -26.12 -15.41 -6.54
N GLN A 255 -25.86 -16.72 -6.66
CA GLN A 255 -24.55 -17.27 -6.95
C GLN A 255 -24.12 -16.92 -8.38
N SER A 256 -25.01 -17.04 -9.36
CA SER A 256 -24.75 -16.63 -10.75
C SER A 256 -24.50 -15.11 -10.87
N GLU A 257 -25.28 -14.30 -10.15
CA GLU A 257 -25.13 -12.85 -10.06
C GLU A 257 -23.77 -12.48 -9.46
N LEU A 258 -23.31 -13.18 -8.41
CA LEU A 258 -21.98 -12.98 -7.82
C LEU A 258 -20.85 -13.26 -8.82
N LEU A 259 -20.88 -14.38 -9.54
CA LEU A 259 -19.86 -14.69 -10.54
C LEU A 259 -19.83 -13.67 -11.68
N TYR A 260 -21.00 -13.31 -12.21
CA TYR A 260 -21.12 -12.31 -13.27
C TYR A 260 -20.59 -10.93 -12.83
N ASN A 261 -20.91 -10.50 -11.61
CA ASN A 261 -20.44 -9.22 -11.07
C ASN A 261 -18.92 -9.18 -10.88
N ILE A 262 -18.28 -10.32 -10.56
CA ILE A 262 -16.82 -10.43 -10.45
C ILE A 262 -16.17 -10.44 -11.83
N ASP A 263 -16.68 -11.25 -12.77
CA ASP A 263 -16.24 -11.28 -14.17
C ASP A 263 -16.25 -9.88 -14.79
N LEU A 264 -17.40 -9.19 -14.68
CA LEU A 264 -17.59 -7.83 -15.16
C LEU A 264 -16.62 -6.83 -14.51
N MET A 265 -16.39 -6.93 -13.20
CA MET A 265 -15.46 -6.06 -12.48
C MET A 265 -13.99 -6.31 -12.90
N LEU A 266 -13.58 -7.57 -13.07
CA LEU A 266 -12.24 -7.92 -13.57
C LEU A 266 -12.03 -7.38 -14.98
N LYS A 267 -13.07 -7.48 -15.83
CA LYS A 267 -13.09 -6.96 -17.20
C LYS A 267 -12.97 -5.43 -17.24
N GLN A 268 -13.79 -4.74 -16.43
CA GLN A 268 -13.83 -3.27 -16.37
C GLN A 268 -12.56 -2.65 -15.78
N THR A 269 -11.92 -3.33 -14.82
CA THR A 269 -10.65 -2.88 -14.23
C THR A 269 -9.44 -3.19 -15.12
N GLY A 270 -9.60 -4.00 -16.17
CA GLY A 270 -8.49 -4.48 -16.98
C GLY A 270 -7.59 -5.48 -16.24
N SER A 271 -8.13 -6.19 -15.24
CA SER A 271 -7.37 -7.16 -14.45
C SER A 271 -6.83 -8.28 -15.33
N ALA A 272 -5.54 -8.56 -15.21
CA ALA A 272 -4.91 -9.73 -15.84
C ALA A 272 -5.55 -11.06 -15.37
N ARG A 273 -6.26 -11.07 -14.22
CA ARG A 273 -6.99 -12.26 -13.73
C ARG A 273 -8.29 -12.52 -14.48
N HIS A 274 -8.83 -11.58 -15.27
CA HIS A 274 -10.04 -11.80 -16.08
C HIS A 274 -9.88 -13.04 -16.97
N THR A 275 -8.77 -13.16 -17.71
CA THR A 275 -8.50 -14.31 -18.60
C THR A 275 -8.38 -15.65 -17.87
N GLU A 276 -8.04 -15.65 -16.58
CA GLU A 276 -8.01 -16.86 -15.74
C GLU A 276 -9.37 -17.18 -15.11
N PHE A 277 -10.25 -16.19 -14.95
CA PHE A 277 -11.54 -16.32 -14.28
C PHE A 277 -12.71 -16.55 -15.26
N GLU A 278 -12.73 -15.85 -16.40
CA GLU A 278 -13.76 -15.91 -17.44
C GLU A 278 -14.08 -17.35 -17.89
N PRO A 279 -13.10 -18.27 -18.09
CA PRO A 279 -13.40 -19.66 -18.45
C PRO A 279 -14.25 -20.40 -17.41
N PHE A 280 -14.06 -20.12 -16.12
CA PHE A 280 -14.88 -20.71 -15.05
C PHE A 280 -16.28 -20.12 -15.02
N TYR A 281 -16.42 -18.80 -15.18
CA TYR A 281 -17.71 -18.13 -15.27
C TYR A 281 -18.52 -18.63 -16.48
N LEU A 282 -17.89 -18.72 -17.65
CA LEU A 282 -18.52 -19.26 -18.87
C LEU A 282 -18.92 -20.73 -18.70
N ALA A 283 -18.10 -21.56 -18.05
CA ALA A 283 -18.45 -22.94 -17.72
C ALA A 283 -19.66 -23.04 -16.75
N TYR A 284 -19.72 -22.17 -15.74
CA TYR A 284 -20.86 -22.09 -14.82
C TYR A 284 -22.15 -21.75 -15.57
N ILE A 285 -22.12 -20.69 -16.39
CA ILE A 285 -23.28 -20.28 -17.19
C ILE A 285 -23.65 -21.37 -18.19
N GLN A 286 -22.69 -22.01 -18.85
CA GLN A 286 -22.97 -23.09 -19.81
C GLN A 286 -23.73 -24.25 -19.16
N LEU A 287 -23.37 -24.65 -17.95
CA LEU A 287 -24.06 -25.71 -17.20
C LEU A 287 -25.44 -25.27 -16.69
N LEU A 288 -25.60 -23.98 -16.37
CA LEU A 288 -26.84 -23.36 -15.92
C LEU A 288 -27.84 -23.07 -17.07
N ASN A 289 -27.37 -22.94 -18.32
CA ASN A 289 -28.14 -22.34 -19.41
C ASN A 289 -29.28 -23.24 -19.95
N LYS A 290 -30.41 -22.59 -20.29
CA LYS A 290 -31.52 -23.18 -21.04
C LYS A 290 -31.18 -23.15 -22.53
N SER A 291 -30.40 -24.13 -23.00
CA SER A 291 -30.03 -24.16 -24.42
C SER A 291 -31.26 -24.33 -25.32
N LYS A 292 -31.18 -23.76 -26.53
CA LYS A 292 -32.09 -24.10 -27.64
C LYS A 292 -31.61 -25.32 -28.43
N ASP A 293 -30.32 -25.66 -28.27
CA ASP A 293 -29.62 -26.80 -28.84
C ASP A 293 -29.01 -27.60 -27.67
N TYR A 294 -29.72 -28.64 -27.24
CA TYR A 294 -29.29 -29.50 -26.15
C TYR A 294 -28.17 -30.45 -26.57
N ARG A 295 -28.00 -30.75 -27.86
CA ARG A 295 -26.82 -31.49 -28.36
C ARG A 295 -25.54 -30.69 -28.12
N GLU A 296 -25.56 -29.39 -28.38
CA GLU A 296 -24.45 -28.48 -28.09
C GLU A 296 -24.24 -28.32 -26.57
N TYR A 297 -25.33 -28.28 -25.78
CA TYR A 297 -25.23 -28.34 -24.32
C TYR A 297 -24.50 -29.61 -23.85
N ALA A 298 -24.84 -30.77 -24.40
CA ALA A 298 -24.17 -32.04 -24.08
C ALA A 298 -22.71 -32.07 -24.54
N ARG A 299 -22.38 -31.45 -25.68
CA ARG A 299 -21.00 -31.37 -26.18
C ARG A 299 -20.12 -30.49 -25.29
N GLN A 300 -20.56 -29.28 -24.98
CA GLN A 300 -19.79 -28.32 -24.18
C GLN A 300 -19.84 -28.63 -22.67
N GLY A 301 -20.97 -29.14 -22.18
CA GLY A 301 -21.20 -29.44 -20.76
C GLY A 301 -20.20 -30.45 -20.19
N LYS A 302 -19.71 -31.40 -20.99
CA LYS A 302 -18.66 -32.34 -20.56
C LYS A 302 -17.36 -31.64 -20.17
N ALA A 303 -16.93 -30.66 -20.97
CA ALA A 303 -15.71 -29.88 -20.70
C ALA A 303 -15.91 -28.96 -19.49
N ALA A 304 -17.10 -28.34 -19.37
CA ALA A 304 -17.45 -27.53 -18.22
C ALA A 304 -17.46 -28.36 -16.91
N LEU A 305 -18.04 -29.57 -16.90
CA LEU A 305 -18.00 -30.45 -15.72
C LEU A 305 -16.57 -30.85 -15.33
N ALA A 306 -15.71 -31.18 -16.31
CA ALA A 306 -14.32 -31.53 -16.03
C ALA A 306 -13.53 -30.36 -15.41
N LEU A 307 -13.82 -29.11 -15.81
CA LEU A 307 -13.26 -27.93 -15.16
C LEU A 307 -13.73 -27.82 -13.70
N PHE A 308 -15.03 -28.02 -13.43
CA PHE A 308 -15.58 -27.99 -12.07
C PHE A 308 -15.00 -29.09 -11.18
N GLU A 309 -14.81 -30.30 -11.71
CA GLU A 309 -14.17 -31.40 -10.99
C GLU A 309 -12.71 -31.07 -10.63
N HIS A 310 -11.93 -30.53 -11.58
CA HIS A 310 -10.54 -30.15 -11.34
C HIS A 310 -10.42 -29.01 -10.32
N VAL A 311 -11.24 -27.98 -10.46
CA VAL A 311 -11.25 -26.78 -9.59
C VAL A 311 -11.80 -27.11 -8.19
N GLY A 312 -12.71 -28.07 -8.07
CA GLY A 312 -13.26 -28.54 -6.79
C GLY A 312 -12.27 -29.33 -5.92
N ALA A 313 -11.09 -29.67 -6.44
CA ALA A 313 -10.07 -30.41 -5.70
C ALA A 313 -9.66 -29.71 -4.38
N PRO A 314 -9.53 -30.44 -3.25
CA PRO A 314 -9.12 -29.86 -1.97
C PRO A 314 -7.80 -29.09 -2.06
N ASN A 315 -7.81 -27.86 -1.53
CA ASN A 315 -6.67 -26.94 -1.56
C ASN A 315 -6.70 -26.05 -0.32
N ASN A 316 -5.52 -25.74 0.20
CA ASN A 316 -5.34 -24.99 1.45
C ASN A 316 -5.34 -23.46 1.24
N PHE A 317 -6.25 -22.95 0.39
CA PHE A 317 -6.26 -21.52 0.00
C PHE A 317 -6.36 -20.57 1.20
N TYR A 318 -7.11 -20.93 2.25
CA TYR A 318 -7.18 -20.09 3.45
C TYR A 318 -5.82 -19.99 4.19
N GLN A 319 -5.06 -21.09 4.26
CA GLN A 319 -3.75 -21.10 4.90
C GLN A 319 -2.73 -20.33 4.05
N GLN A 320 -2.74 -20.53 2.72
CA GLN A 320 -1.92 -19.75 1.78
C GLN A 320 -2.23 -18.25 1.90
N TYR A 321 -3.52 -17.88 1.91
CA TYR A 321 -3.97 -16.51 2.12
C TYR A 321 -3.53 -15.96 3.48
N GLN A 322 -3.68 -16.73 4.56
CA GLN A 322 -3.23 -16.33 5.90
C GLN A 322 -1.73 -16.08 5.93
N THR A 323 -0.90 -16.97 5.37
CA THR A 323 0.54 -16.76 5.24
C THR A 323 0.83 -15.45 4.52
N LEU A 324 0.22 -15.24 3.36
CA LEU A 324 0.43 -14.05 2.52
C LEU A 324 0.07 -12.73 3.21
N VAL A 325 -1.06 -12.66 3.94
CA VAL A 325 -1.46 -11.44 4.68
C VAL A 325 -0.82 -11.33 6.07
N SER A 326 -0.22 -12.41 6.57
CA SER A 326 0.57 -12.41 7.80
C SER A 326 2.02 -12.04 7.57
N GLU A 327 2.56 -12.27 6.36
CA GLU A 327 3.80 -11.64 5.92
C GLU A 327 3.54 -10.13 5.99
N PRO A 328 4.21 -9.41 6.90
CA PRO A 328 3.92 -8.00 7.04
C PRO A 328 4.37 -7.33 5.75
N LEU A 329 3.40 -6.76 5.04
CA LEU A 329 3.66 -5.58 4.24
C LEU A 329 4.38 -4.61 5.22
N ALA A 330 5.66 -4.40 4.93
CA ALA A 330 6.63 -3.77 5.82
C ALA A 330 7.62 -3.05 4.92
N LEU A 331 7.76 -1.76 5.18
CA LEU A 331 8.71 -0.90 4.48
C LEU A 331 9.95 -0.77 5.34
N SER A 332 11.11 -0.57 4.72
CA SER A 332 12.31 -0.21 5.48
C SER A 332 12.11 1.11 6.22
N ASP A 333 12.82 1.28 7.34
CA ASP A 333 12.77 2.51 8.12
C ASP A 333 13.12 3.75 7.28
N ASP A 334 13.99 3.60 6.28
CA ASP A 334 14.32 4.64 5.30
C ASP A 334 13.10 5.11 4.49
N LEU A 335 12.25 4.20 4.02
CA LEU A 335 11.03 4.56 3.26
C LEU A 335 9.99 5.24 4.16
N LEU A 336 9.89 4.80 5.42
CA LEU A 336 9.05 5.44 6.42
C LEU A 336 9.58 6.84 6.81
N ALA A 337 10.90 7.00 6.92
CA ALA A 337 11.55 8.29 7.16
C ALA A 337 11.42 9.24 5.97
N PHE A 338 11.50 8.72 4.73
CA PHE A 338 11.24 9.47 3.51
C PHE A 338 9.79 9.98 3.50
N ALA A 339 8.79 9.14 3.75
CA ALA A 339 7.39 9.57 3.78
C ALA A 339 7.08 10.56 4.91
N ARG A 340 7.75 10.45 6.07
CA ARG A 340 7.65 11.45 7.16
C ARG A 340 8.23 12.81 6.74
N SER A 341 9.46 12.83 6.22
CA SER A 341 10.10 14.06 5.72
C SER A 341 9.37 14.67 4.51
N GLN A 342 8.68 13.86 3.70
CA GLN A 342 7.78 14.35 2.66
C GLN A 342 6.53 15.02 3.23
N ASN A 343 5.94 14.53 4.32
CA ASN A 343 4.82 15.23 4.96
C ASN A 343 5.27 16.59 5.55
N GLU A 344 6.44 16.64 6.19
CA GLU A 344 7.05 17.88 6.69
C GLU A 344 7.39 18.87 5.56
N SER A 345 7.72 18.37 4.36
CA SER A 345 7.92 19.19 3.17
C SER A 345 6.58 19.68 2.60
N LYS A 346 5.55 18.82 2.48
CA LYS A 346 4.21 19.16 1.97
C LYS A 346 3.52 20.28 2.75
N PHE A 347 3.79 20.44 4.04
CA PHE A 347 3.32 21.60 4.82
C PHE A 347 3.89 22.95 4.32
N LEU A 348 5.07 22.96 3.68
CA LEU A 348 5.61 24.14 2.98
C LEU A 348 4.96 24.39 1.62
N TYR A 349 4.22 23.41 1.07
CA TYR A 349 3.76 23.37 -0.33
C TYR A 349 2.25 23.24 -0.50
N ARG A 350 1.45 23.67 0.48
CA ARG A 350 0.07 24.05 0.16
C ARG A 350 0.12 25.28 -0.76
N LYS A 351 0.11 25.02 -2.08
CA LYS A 351 -0.16 26.04 -3.09
C LYS A 351 -1.48 26.73 -2.75
N TYR A 352 -1.42 28.06 -2.71
CA TYR A 352 -2.53 28.91 -3.11
C TYR A 352 -2.69 28.83 -4.64
#